data_AF-A0A7E5WAI2-F1
#
_entry.id   AF-A0A7E5WAI2-F1
#
_cell.length_a   1.000
_cell.length_b   1.000
_cell.length_c   1.000
_cell.angle_alpha   90.00
_cell.angle_beta   90.00
_cell.angle_gamma   90.00
#
_symmetry.space_group_name_H-M   'P 1'
#
loop_
_entity.id
_entity.type
_entity.pdbx_description
1 polymer ?
#
loop_
_entity_poly.entity_id
_entity_poly.type
_entity_poly.pdbx_seq_one_letter_code
_entity_poly.pdbx_strand_id
1 'polypeptide(L)'
;MAFPIKFLLLQKSELLYEVTIRGEVPVDNVTELRRQITRLTQKYPPEDIYESCLDFVEDCNGFAETLEKVKNNITLLKSDTQKSLVDRTQSLLHHLHYRLQRIVPPLTPEHNKLLNNLKSTYNTLSSHFADILKSSGPSVEGVTASKVDSLAEGITKIAVTCDRGLSSDISKLKYDGKTCVRAFIQRLNEFRTAKEVSDTKMMNAATEIFTGDALHWFRSVKSHVNSWDELLVLLKDDFDIVDYDYRMLSEIRNRSQGNAENITIYLAIMEGMFSRLSKPMSEVDKLDIILHNIRPCYANILATSPDITSVNHLRTLCRNFERVT
;
A
#
# COMPACT_ATOMS: atom_id res chain seq x y z
N MET A 1 2.77 -0.87 6.42
CA MET A 1 1.64 -1.58 7.07
C MET A 1 0.36 -0.88 6.66
N ALA A 2 -0.68 -1.60 6.24
CA ALA A 2 -1.98 -0.97 5.98
C ALA A 2 -2.67 -0.66 7.31
N PHE A 3 -3.26 0.52 7.46
CA PHE A 3 -3.99 0.94 8.66
C PHE A 3 -5.49 0.97 8.38
N PRO A 4 -6.16 -0.17 8.14
CA PRO A 4 -7.54 -0.17 7.63
C PRO A 4 -8.51 0.52 8.61
N ILE A 5 -9.23 1.54 8.13
CA ILE A 5 -10.28 2.21 8.92
C ILE A 5 -11.57 1.41 8.82
N LYS A 6 -12.11 0.94 9.95
CA LYS A 6 -13.46 0.36 10.00
C LYS A 6 -14.47 1.52 10.15
N PHE A 7 -14.90 2.10 9.03
CA PHE A 7 -15.82 3.26 9.01
C PHE A 7 -17.14 3.04 9.75
N LEU A 8 -17.63 1.80 9.81
CA LEU A 8 -18.82 1.42 10.59
C LEU A 8 -18.64 1.60 12.11
N LEU A 9 -17.39 1.73 12.58
CA LEU A 9 -17.07 2.00 13.98
C LEU A 9 -16.86 3.49 14.27
N LEU A 10 -16.87 4.36 13.26
CA LEU A 10 -16.80 5.80 13.44
C LEU A 10 -18.16 6.39 13.88
N GLN A 11 -18.12 7.50 14.61
CA GLN A 11 -19.29 8.31 15.02
C GLN A 11 -19.48 9.49 14.06
N LYS A 12 -20.54 10.28 14.29
CA LYS A 12 -20.96 11.37 13.40
C LYS A 12 -19.80 12.32 13.07
N SER A 13 -19.07 12.83 14.06
CA SER A 13 -17.98 13.80 13.84
C SER A 13 -16.86 13.27 12.94
N GLU A 14 -16.45 12.00 13.10
CA GLU A 14 -15.40 11.42 12.25
C GLU A 14 -15.93 11.09 10.85
N LEU A 15 -17.19 10.68 10.74
CA LEU A 15 -17.84 10.45 9.44
C LEU A 15 -18.01 11.75 8.65
N LEU A 16 -18.41 12.84 9.31
CA LEU A 16 -18.50 14.17 8.71
C LEU A 16 -17.15 14.57 8.13
N TYR A 17 -16.08 14.46 8.94
CA TYR A 17 -14.71 14.73 8.50
C TYR A 17 -14.36 13.93 7.24
N GLU A 18 -14.55 12.61 7.25
CA GLU A 18 -14.18 11.74 6.14
C GLU A 18 -15.00 12.01 4.86
N VAL A 19 -16.25 12.44 4.98
CA VAL A 19 -17.04 12.86 3.80
C VAL A 19 -16.52 14.21 3.26
N THR A 20 -16.28 15.19 4.13
CA THR A 20 -15.82 16.53 3.74
C THR A 20 -14.49 16.51 3.00
N ILE A 21 -13.49 15.78 3.53
CA ILE A 21 -12.17 15.70 2.88
C ILE A 21 -12.19 14.99 1.52
N ARG A 22 -13.28 14.28 1.20
CA ARG A 22 -13.49 13.65 -0.11
C ARG A 22 -14.29 14.54 -1.07
N GLY A 23 -14.49 15.81 -0.70
CA GLY A 23 -15.08 16.83 -1.56
C GLY A 23 -16.60 16.75 -1.69
N GLU A 24 -17.28 16.03 -0.78
CA GLU A 24 -18.74 16.01 -0.75
C GLU A 24 -19.30 16.72 0.49
N VAL A 25 -20.51 17.26 0.36
CA VAL A 25 -21.25 17.85 1.48
C VAL A 25 -21.81 16.71 2.35
N PRO A 26 -21.50 16.67 3.65
CA PRO A 26 -22.00 15.63 4.52
C PRO A 26 -23.50 15.75 4.78
N VAL A 27 -24.20 14.62 4.72
CA VAL A 27 -25.62 14.54 5.14
C VAL A 27 -25.75 14.53 6.67
N ASP A 28 -26.87 15.03 7.20
CA ASP A 28 -27.02 15.16 8.66
C ASP A 28 -27.27 13.84 9.40
N ASN A 29 -27.78 12.83 8.70
CA ASN A 29 -28.14 11.53 9.25
C ASN A 29 -26.95 10.57 9.24
N VAL A 30 -26.62 9.98 10.40
CA VAL A 30 -25.50 9.03 10.56
C VAL A 30 -25.64 7.80 9.66
N THR A 31 -26.85 7.29 9.46
CA THR A 31 -27.06 6.12 8.58
C THR A 31 -26.74 6.45 7.13
N GLU A 32 -27.14 7.63 6.67
CA GLU A 32 -26.84 8.10 5.33
C GLU A 32 -25.37 8.51 5.19
N LEU A 33 -24.75 9.08 6.23
CA LEU A 33 -23.30 9.31 6.27
C LEU A 33 -22.51 8.01 6.11
N ARG A 34 -22.97 6.92 6.74
CA ARG A 34 -22.34 5.60 6.58
C ARG A 34 -22.46 5.08 5.15
N ARG A 35 -23.60 5.29 4.48
CA ARG A 35 -23.77 4.94 3.06
C ARG A 35 -22.91 5.81 2.16
N GLN A 36 -22.90 7.10 2.43
CA GLN A 36 -22.10 8.09 1.70
C GLN A 36 -20.62 7.75 1.81
N ILE A 37 -20.10 7.51 3.02
CA ILE A 37 -18.69 7.14 3.20
C ILE A 37 -18.36 5.78 2.60
N THR A 38 -19.28 4.81 2.62
CA THR A 38 -19.05 3.51 1.98
C THR A 38 -18.89 3.66 0.46
N ARG A 39 -19.74 4.47 -0.18
CA ARG A 39 -19.59 4.81 -1.61
C ARG A 39 -18.29 5.59 -1.86
N LEU A 40 -18.01 6.58 -1.03
CA LEU A 40 -16.87 7.47 -1.20
C LEU A 40 -15.53 6.76 -1.01
N THR A 41 -15.42 5.84 -0.05
CA THR A 41 -14.21 5.05 0.20
C THR A 41 -13.88 4.05 -0.91
N GLN A 42 -14.89 3.62 -1.69
CA GLN A 42 -14.66 2.84 -2.91
C GLN A 42 -14.03 3.68 -4.03
N LYS A 43 -14.34 4.98 -4.07
CA LYS A 43 -13.86 5.92 -5.10
C LYS A 43 -12.56 6.61 -4.69
N TYR A 44 -12.43 6.94 -3.40
CA TYR A 44 -11.33 7.65 -2.78
C TYR A 44 -10.95 6.94 -1.47
N PRO A 45 -10.17 5.85 -1.55
CA PRO A 45 -9.55 5.20 -0.41
C PRO A 45 -8.81 6.20 0.52
N PRO A 46 -8.67 5.90 1.82
CA PRO A 46 -7.93 6.76 2.75
C PRO A 46 -6.52 7.15 2.29
N GLU A 47 -5.85 6.24 1.57
CA GLU A 47 -4.48 6.40 1.07
C GLU A 47 -4.37 7.42 -0.08
N ASP A 48 -5.46 7.65 -0.80
CA ASP A 48 -5.50 8.51 -1.99
C ASP A 48 -5.81 9.98 -1.64
N ILE A 49 -6.02 10.27 -0.35
CA ILE A 49 -6.28 11.62 0.16
C ILE A 49 -5.01 12.13 0.83
N TYR A 50 -4.31 13.01 0.13
CA TYR A 50 -3.02 13.56 0.55
C TYR A 50 -3.13 14.79 1.45
N GLU A 51 -4.19 15.58 1.27
CA GLU A 51 -4.36 16.86 1.97
C GLU A 51 -5.80 17.02 2.45
N SER A 52 -5.96 17.67 3.60
CA SER A 52 -7.25 18.06 4.13
C SER A 52 -7.69 19.39 3.49
N CYS A 53 -8.97 19.49 3.13
CA CYS A 53 -9.57 20.73 2.65
C CYS A 53 -10.02 21.67 3.78
N LEU A 54 -9.85 21.25 5.05
CA LEU A 54 -10.22 22.05 6.22
C LEU A 54 -9.13 23.06 6.57
N ASP A 55 -9.51 24.13 7.28
CA ASP A 55 -8.55 25.04 7.88
C ASP A 55 -7.64 24.29 8.88
N PHE A 56 -6.37 24.69 8.97
CA PHE A 56 -5.39 24.03 9.84
C PHE A 56 -5.86 23.94 11.29
N VAL A 57 -6.44 25.02 11.83
CA VAL A 57 -6.88 25.08 13.23
C VAL A 57 -8.11 24.19 13.43
N GLU A 58 -9.06 24.24 12.49
CA GLU A 58 -10.23 23.37 12.51
C GLU A 58 -9.82 21.89 12.47
N ASP A 59 -8.86 21.54 11.62
CA ASP A 59 -8.42 20.16 11.47
C ASP A 59 -7.66 19.66 12.70
N CYS A 60 -6.77 20.49 13.27
CA CYS A 60 -6.10 20.20 14.54
C CYS A 60 -7.09 20.04 15.71
N ASN A 61 -8.15 20.85 15.77
CA ASN A 61 -9.17 20.73 16.81
C ASN A 61 -9.91 19.40 16.70
N GLY A 62 -10.39 19.02 15.51
CA GLY A 62 -11.07 17.74 15.33
C GLY A 62 -10.14 16.53 15.56
N PHE A 63 -8.84 16.67 15.26
CA PHE A 63 -7.83 15.67 15.60
C PHE A 63 -7.67 15.53 17.11
N ALA A 64 -7.56 16.64 17.85
CA ALA A 64 -7.44 16.66 19.30
C ALA A 64 -8.68 16.07 19.99
N GLU A 65 -9.89 16.38 19.52
CA GLU A 65 -11.13 15.78 20.03
C GLU A 65 -11.13 14.26 19.85
N THR A 66 -10.68 13.78 18.69
CA THR A 66 -10.61 12.34 18.39
C THR A 66 -9.54 11.65 19.26
N LEU A 67 -8.42 12.33 19.54
CA LEU A 67 -7.39 11.84 20.47
C LEU A 67 -7.91 11.68 21.90
N GLU A 68 -8.69 12.63 22.41
CA GLU A 68 -9.27 12.51 23.76
C GLU A 68 -10.26 11.33 23.84
N LYS A 69 -11.02 11.05 22.77
CA LYS A 69 -11.85 9.83 22.68
C LYS A 69 -11.00 8.56 22.77
N VAL A 70 -9.87 8.50 22.07
CA VAL A 70 -8.94 7.35 22.13
C VAL A 70 -8.37 7.18 23.53
N LYS A 71 -7.93 8.26 24.17
CA LYS A 71 -7.41 8.26 25.54
C LYS A 71 -8.44 7.77 26.56
N ASN A 72 -9.69 8.20 26.44
CA ASN A 72 -10.80 7.71 27.26
C ASN A 72 -11.03 6.20 27.05
N ASN A 73 -11.05 5.74 25.80
CA ASN A 73 -11.21 4.31 25.52
C ASN A 73 -10.04 3.47 26.07
N ILE A 74 -8.80 3.93 25.92
CA ILE A 74 -7.60 3.26 26.46
C ILE A 74 -7.70 3.15 27.98
N THR A 75 -8.21 4.19 28.66
CA THR A 75 -8.42 4.17 30.11
C THR A 75 -9.44 3.11 30.50
N LEU A 76 -10.56 3.02 29.77
CA LEU A 76 -11.60 1.99 29.99
C LEU A 76 -11.08 0.57 29.70
N LEU A 77 -10.24 0.40 28.68
CA LEU A 77 -9.66 -0.89 28.32
C LEU A 77 -8.70 -1.46 29.37
N LYS A 78 -8.10 -0.61 30.22
CA LYS A 78 -7.28 -1.05 31.35
C LYS A 78 -8.12 -1.75 32.43
N SER A 79 -9.39 -1.39 32.56
CA SER A 79 -10.31 -2.00 33.53
C SER A 79 -11.09 -3.19 32.96
N ASP A 80 -11.47 -3.15 31.68
CA ASP A 80 -12.27 -4.19 31.02
C ASP A 80 -11.93 -4.27 29.52
N THR A 81 -11.37 -5.40 29.09
CA THR A 81 -10.94 -5.59 27.70
C THR A 81 -12.08 -6.13 26.84
N GLN A 82 -13.06 -5.27 26.56
CA GLN A 82 -14.14 -5.59 25.63
C GLN A 82 -13.67 -5.51 24.18
N LYS A 83 -13.89 -6.58 23.41
CA LYS A 83 -13.50 -6.67 21.99
C LYS A 83 -14.05 -5.51 21.13
N SER A 84 -15.29 -5.09 21.37
CA SER A 84 -15.93 -3.97 20.67
C SER A 84 -15.22 -2.64 20.91
N LEU A 85 -14.76 -2.40 22.14
CA LEU A 85 -14.01 -1.20 22.53
C LEU A 85 -12.59 -1.23 21.97
N VAL A 86 -11.96 -2.41 21.93
CA VAL A 86 -10.66 -2.62 21.25
C VAL A 86 -10.78 -2.30 19.76
N ASP A 87 -11.73 -2.91 19.07
CA ASP A 87 -11.97 -2.71 17.63
C ASP A 87 -12.25 -1.23 17.31
N ARG A 88 -13.05 -0.57 18.15
CA ARG A 88 -13.34 0.87 18.03
C ARG A 88 -12.09 1.72 18.20
N THR A 89 -11.29 1.45 19.23
CA THR A 89 -10.09 2.22 19.55
C THR A 89 -9.03 2.07 18.46
N GLN A 90 -8.86 0.86 17.93
CA GLN A 90 -7.98 0.62 16.80
C GLN A 90 -8.44 1.38 15.55
N SER A 91 -9.75 1.37 15.25
CA SER A 91 -10.28 2.12 14.10
C SER A 91 -10.06 3.63 14.23
N LEU A 92 -10.21 4.19 15.44
CA LEU A 92 -9.92 5.61 15.70
C LEU A 92 -8.44 5.95 15.58
N LEU A 93 -7.54 5.08 16.05
CA LEU A 93 -6.09 5.27 15.86
C LEU A 93 -5.70 5.25 14.38
N HIS A 94 -6.26 4.34 13.59
CA HIS A 94 -6.06 4.33 12.15
C HIS A 94 -6.61 5.58 11.47
N HIS A 95 -7.80 6.04 11.88
CA HIS A 95 -8.36 7.30 11.38
C HIS A 95 -7.47 8.50 11.70
N LEU A 96 -6.95 8.60 12.92
CA LEU A 96 -5.97 9.62 13.32
C LEU A 96 -4.67 9.51 12.50
N HIS A 97 -4.18 8.29 12.22
CA HIS A 97 -2.98 8.10 11.42
C HIS A 97 -3.06 8.81 10.06
N TYR A 98 -4.14 8.60 9.30
CA TYR A 98 -4.29 9.26 8.00
C TYR A 98 -4.59 10.74 8.15
N ARG A 99 -5.41 11.15 9.13
CA ARG A 99 -5.70 12.57 9.38
C ARG A 99 -4.42 13.36 9.66
N LEU A 100 -3.49 12.81 10.44
CA LEU A 100 -2.20 13.44 10.73
C LEU A 100 -1.34 13.63 9.46
N GLN A 101 -1.42 12.71 8.50
CA GLN A 101 -0.67 12.81 7.23
C GLN A 101 -1.24 13.88 6.30
N ARG A 102 -2.54 14.18 6.44
CA ARG A 102 -3.28 15.14 5.60
C ARG A 102 -3.19 16.58 6.10
N ILE A 103 -2.85 16.79 7.38
CA ILE A 103 -2.70 18.13 7.96
C ILE A 103 -1.39 18.74 7.46
N VAL A 104 -1.51 19.76 6.60
CA VAL A 104 -0.37 20.53 6.12
C VAL A 104 -0.15 21.74 7.03
N PRO A 105 0.97 21.84 7.77
CA PRO A 105 1.20 22.95 8.68
C PRO A 105 1.53 24.25 7.91
N PRO A 106 0.96 25.40 8.30
CA PRO A 106 1.44 26.69 7.86
C PRO A 106 2.90 26.92 8.29
N LEU A 107 3.63 27.77 7.57
CA LEU A 107 5.04 28.13 7.84
C LEU A 107 5.30 28.86 9.18
N THR A 108 4.31 28.91 10.07
CA THR A 108 4.40 29.57 11.38
C THR A 108 4.96 28.63 12.46
N PRO A 109 5.88 29.09 13.33
CA PRO A 109 6.43 28.28 14.42
C PRO A 109 5.39 27.73 15.41
N GLU A 110 4.34 28.51 15.69
CA GLU A 110 3.29 28.12 16.66
C GLU A 110 2.47 26.92 16.18
N HIS A 111 2.03 26.92 14.92
CA HIS A 111 1.32 25.80 14.32
C HIS A 111 2.19 24.53 14.23
N ASN A 112 3.48 24.67 13.91
CA ASN A 112 4.41 23.54 13.94
C ASN A 112 4.56 22.95 15.35
N LYS A 113 4.64 23.81 16.38
CA LYS A 113 4.67 23.36 17.78
C LYS A 113 3.39 22.62 18.17
N LEU A 114 2.22 23.14 17.77
CA LEU A 114 0.93 22.50 18.00
C LEU A 114 0.87 21.10 17.37
N LEU A 115 1.19 20.99 16.07
CA LEU A 115 1.16 19.72 15.35
C LEU A 115 2.14 18.69 15.94
N ASN A 116 3.33 19.14 16.35
CA ASN A 116 4.32 18.28 17.02
C ASN A 116 3.82 17.74 18.36
N ASN A 117 3.13 18.57 19.16
CA ASN A 117 2.52 18.13 20.42
C ASN A 117 1.42 17.08 20.18
N LEU A 118 0.57 17.30 19.18
CA LEU A 118 -0.47 16.35 18.78
C LEU A 118 0.13 15.02 18.30
N LYS A 119 1.18 15.08 17.48
CA LYS A 119 1.93 13.91 17.00
C LYS A 119 2.57 13.12 18.13
N SER A 120 3.19 13.82 19.09
CA SER A 120 3.77 13.19 20.29
C SER A 120 2.69 12.46 21.10
N THR A 121 1.56 13.13 21.35
CA THR A 121 0.43 12.55 22.10
C THR A 121 -0.15 11.32 21.38
N TYR A 122 -0.34 11.39 20.07
CA TYR A 122 -0.78 10.26 19.24
C TYR A 122 0.18 9.06 19.38
N ASN A 123 1.49 9.29 19.25
CA ASN A 123 2.49 8.23 19.36
C ASN A 123 2.44 7.55 20.73
N THR A 124 2.37 8.34 21.81
CA THR A 124 2.26 7.82 23.19
C THR A 124 1.01 6.95 23.36
N LEU A 125 -0.17 7.42 22.94
CA LEU A 125 -1.41 6.65 23.04
C LEU A 125 -1.38 5.38 22.18
N SER A 126 -0.83 5.46 20.96
CA SER A 126 -0.69 4.30 20.07
C SER A 126 0.21 3.22 20.70
N SER A 127 1.30 3.62 21.36
CA SER A 127 2.18 2.69 22.09
C SER A 127 1.46 2.05 23.28
N HIS A 128 0.77 2.85 24.11
CA HIS A 128 0.00 2.31 25.24
C HIS A 128 -1.08 1.31 24.81
N PHE A 129 -1.80 1.60 23.72
CA PHE A 129 -2.79 0.68 23.19
C PHE A 129 -2.16 -0.64 22.72
N ALA A 130 -1.00 -0.57 22.04
CA ALA A 130 -0.27 -1.76 21.62
C ALA A 130 0.20 -2.62 22.81
N ASP A 131 0.59 -2.00 23.92
CA ASP A 131 0.99 -2.72 25.13
C ASP A 131 -0.19 -3.41 25.82
N ILE A 132 -1.36 -2.77 25.86
CA ILE A 132 -2.60 -3.39 26.35
C ILE A 132 -2.91 -4.66 25.54
N LEU A 133 -2.85 -4.57 24.21
CA LEU A 133 -3.10 -5.71 23.33
C LEU A 133 -2.13 -6.88 23.56
N LYS A 134 -0.86 -6.59 23.88
CA LYS A 134 0.13 -7.63 24.21
C LYS A 134 -0.15 -8.28 25.56
N SER A 135 -0.62 -7.51 26.54
CA SER A 135 -0.94 -8.03 27.88
C SER A 135 -2.20 -8.91 27.92
N SER A 136 -3.05 -8.88 26.89
CA SER A 136 -4.31 -9.63 26.81
C SER A 136 -4.24 -10.97 26.03
N GLY A 137 -3.04 -11.53 25.77
CA GLY A 137 -2.85 -12.84 25.09
C GLY A 137 -3.03 -14.08 26.00
N PRO A 138 -3.33 -15.29 25.45
CA PRO A 138 -4.34 -16.21 26.02
C PRO A 138 -3.84 -17.21 27.08
N SER A 139 -4.67 -17.40 28.12
CA SER A 139 -4.68 -18.59 28.98
C SER A 139 -5.12 -19.83 28.20
N VAL A 140 -4.39 -20.93 28.40
CA VAL A 140 -4.58 -22.24 27.76
C VAL A 140 -5.61 -23.06 28.53
N GLU A 141 -6.76 -23.32 27.91
CA GLU A 141 -7.63 -24.46 28.18
C GLU A 141 -8.01 -25.00 26.77
N GLY A 142 -7.74 -26.24 26.38
CA GLY A 142 -8.07 -27.48 27.08
C GLY A 142 -9.31 -28.09 26.41
N VAL A 143 -9.22 -28.55 25.15
CA VAL A 143 -10.28 -29.37 24.55
C VAL A 143 -9.69 -30.60 23.89
N THR A 144 -10.12 -31.72 24.47
CA THR A 144 -9.83 -33.12 24.21
C THR A 144 -10.17 -33.57 22.79
N ALA A 145 -9.30 -34.41 22.25
CA ALA A 145 -9.54 -35.22 21.07
C ALA A 145 -10.71 -36.19 21.31
N SER A 146 -11.59 -36.33 20.32
CA SER A 146 -12.38 -37.53 20.14
C SER A 146 -12.53 -37.83 18.65
N LYS A 147 -12.23 -39.09 18.36
CA LYS A 147 -12.07 -39.76 17.09
C LYS A 147 -13.43 -40.37 16.73
N VAL A 148 -13.94 -40.15 15.52
CA VAL A 148 -15.00 -40.99 14.95
C VAL A 148 -14.71 -41.26 13.49
N ASP A 149 -14.94 -42.52 13.17
CA ASP A 149 -14.59 -43.29 11.99
C ASP A 149 -15.27 -42.87 10.70
N SER A 150 -14.67 -43.38 9.62
CA SER A 150 -15.07 -43.25 8.24
C SER A 150 -16.23 -44.21 7.90
N LEU A 151 -17.14 -43.82 7.01
CA LEU A 151 -17.77 -44.75 6.06
C LEU A 151 -18.21 -44.02 4.78
N ALA A 152 -18.10 -44.73 3.66
CA ALA A 152 -18.13 -44.28 2.28
C ALA A 152 -19.53 -43.92 1.73
N GLU A 153 -19.60 -43.07 0.70
CA GLU A 153 -19.90 -43.44 -0.70
C GLU A 153 -20.18 -42.21 -1.58
N GLY A 154 -19.92 -42.37 -2.88
CA GLY A 154 -19.69 -41.29 -3.83
C GLY A 154 -20.90 -40.43 -4.21
N ILE A 155 -20.61 -39.15 -4.44
CA ILE A 155 -21.39 -38.27 -5.30
C ILE A 155 -20.39 -37.48 -6.16
N THR A 156 -20.69 -37.45 -7.45
CA THR A 156 -20.01 -36.74 -8.55
C THR A 156 -19.41 -35.39 -8.13
N LYS A 157 -18.10 -35.23 -8.34
CA LYS A 157 -17.40 -33.95 -8.21
C LYS A 157 -17.91 -32.97 -9.27
N ILE A 158 -18.91 -32.18 -8.93
CA ILE A 158 -19.06 -30.85 -9.51
C ILE A 158 -18.09 -29.95 -8.73
N ALA A 159 -16.92 -29.70 -9.31
CA ALA A 159 -16.02 -28.68 -8.81
C ALA A 159 -16.64 -27.31 -9.08
N VAL A 160 -17.45 -26.82 -8.13
CA VAL A 160 -17.83 -25.42 -8.08
C VAL A 160 -16.60 -24.64 -7.60
N THR A 161 -15.73 -24.26 -8.53
CA THR A 161 -14.75 -23.19 -8.29
C THR A 161 -15.53 -21.90 -8.07
N CYS A 162 -15.66 -21.51 -6.81
CA CYS A 162 -16.22 -20.22 -6.46
C CYS A 162 -15.28 -19.10 -6.94
N ASP A 163 -15.55 -18.55 -8.14
CA ASP A 163 -14.91 -17.35 -8.70
C ASP A 163 -15.07 -16.08 -7.81
N ARG A 164 -15.76 -16.18 -6.66
CA ARG A 164 -15.90 -15.08 -5.68
C ARG A 164 -14.55 -14.55 -5.19
N GLY A 165 -13.51 -15.39 -5.12
CA GLY A 165 -12.17 -14.93 -4.75
C GLY A 165 -11.57 -13.99 -5.80
N LEU A 166 -11.71 -14.34 -7.08
CA LEU A 166 -11.08 -13.62 -8.18
C LEU A 166 -11.68 -12.21 -8.37
N SER A 167 -13.01 -12.07 -8.34
CA SER A 167 -13.66 -10.76 -8.49
C SER A 167 -13.33 -9.81 -7.32
N SER A 168 -13.26 -10.35 -6.09
CA SER A 168 -12.87 -9.56 -4.91
C SER A 168 -11.40 -9.11 -4.96
N ASP A 169 -10.52 -9.92 -5.52
CA ASP A 169 -9.10 -9.58 -5.62
C ASP A 169 -8.77 -8.69 -6.83
N ILE A 170 -9.45 -8.88 -7.97
CA ILE A 170 -9.35 -7.99 -9.15
C ILE A 170 -9.78 -6.57 -8.79
N SER A 171 -10.72 -6.40 -7.85
CA SER A 171 -11.14 -5.07 -7.38
C SER A 171 -10.00 -4.23 -6.80
N LYS A 172 -8.88 -4.84 -6.40
CA LYS A 172 -7.68 -4.15 -5.89
C LYS A 172 -6.76 -3.65 -7.01
N LEU A 173 -6.94 -4.15 -8.23
CA LEU A 173 -6.22 -3.71 -9.43
C LEU A 173 -7.05 -2.66 -10.14
N LYS A 174 -6.86 -1.39 -9.76
CA LYS A 174 -7.48 -0.26 -10.44
C LYS A 174 -6.44 0.61 -11.14
N TYR A 175 -6.82 1.11 -12.31
CA TYR A 175 -6.05 2.09 -13.05
C TYR A 175 -6.97 3.18 -13.58
N ASP A 176 -6.63 4.44 -13.31
CA ASP A 176 -7.42 5.61 -13.69
C ASP A 176 -6.81 6.41 -14.84
N GLY A 177 -5.57 6.10 -15.22
CA GLY A 177 -4.80 6.82 -16.25
C GLY A 177 -3.83 7.87 -15.71
N LYS A 178 -3.75 8.08 -14.38
CA LYS A 178 -2.94 9.18 -13.80
C LYS A 178 -1.64 8.71 -13.17
N THR A 179 -1.62 7.48 -12.65
CA THR A 179 -0.44 6.88 -12.05
C THR A 179 0.47 6.26 -13.10
N CYS A 180 1.71 5.89 -12.76
CA CYS A 180 2.65 5.30 -13.71
C CYS A 180 2.11 3.99 -14.33
N VAL A 181 1.81 4.04 -15.63
CA VAL A 181 1.24 2.91 -16.39
C VAL A 181 2.11 1.64 -16.31
N ARG A 182 3.44 1.79 -16.38
CA ARG A 182 4.37 0.64 -16.32
C ARG A 182 4.34 -0.08 -14.98
N ALA A 183 4.29 0.67 -13.88
CA ALA A 183 4.16 0.10 -12.55
C ALA A 183 2.81 -0.58 -12.34
N PHE A 184 1.75 -0.04 -12.94
CA PHE A 184 0.44 -0.68 -12.97
C PHE A 184 0.47 -2.00 -13.75
N ILE A 185 0.99 -2.01 -14.98
CA ILE A 185 1.10 -3.21 -15.83
C ILE A 185 1.94 -4.30 -15.14
N GLN A 186 3.02 -3.92 -14.46
CA GLN A 186 3.82 -4.86 -13.68
C GLN A 186 2.98 -5.55 -12.60
N ARG A 187 2.29 -4.78 -11.74
CA ARG A 187 1.40 -5.34 -10.70
C ARG A 187 0.29 -6.21 -11.29
N LEU A 188 -0.22 -5.81 -12.45
CA LEU A 188 -1.27 -6.53 -13.17
C LEU A 188 -0.78 -7.90 -13.66
N ASN A 189 0.45 -7.96 -14.18
CA ASN A 189 1.09 -9.20 -14.60
C ASN A 189 1.45 -10.08 -13.39
N GLU A 190 2.01 -9.52 -12.32
CA GLU A 190 2.30 -10.24 -11.08
C GLU A 190 1.03 -10.89 -10.50
N PHE A 191 -0.08 -10.14 -10.47
CA PHE A 191 -1.38 -10.65 -10.06
C PHE A 191 -1.85 -11.80 -10.95
N ARG A 192 -1.80 -11.60 -12.27
CA ARG A 192 -2.24 -12.59 -13.26
C ARG A 192 -1.46 -13.90 -13.09
N THR A 193 -0.13 -13.81 -12.95
CA THR A 193 0.75 -14.97 -12.72
C THR A 193 0.44 -15.63 -11.38
N ALA A 194 0.29 -14.87 -10.30
CA ALA A 194 0.03 -15.41 -8.96
C ALA A 194 -1.34 -16.10 -8.84
N LYS A 195 -2.30 -15.72 -9.67
CA LYS A 195 -3.68 -16.25 -9.66
C LYS A 195 -3.98 -17.13 -10.87
N GLU A 196 -3.00 -17.40 -11.71
CA GLU A 196 -3.10 -18.20 -12.95
C GLU A 196 -4.28 -17.78 -13.85
N VAL A 197 -4.47 -16.47 -14.01
CA VAL A 197 -5.60 -15.92 -14.78
C VAL A 197 -5.27 -15.90 -16.27
N SER A 198 -6.18 -16.43 -17.10
CA SER A 198 -6.02 -16.40 -18.56
C SER A 198 -6.20 -14.99 -19.13
N ASP A 199 -5.61 -14.73 -20.31
CA ASP A 199 -5.78 -13.46 -21.04
C ASP A 199 -7.24 -13.12 -21.30
N THR A 200 -8.04 -14.13 -21.66
CA THR A 200 -9.48 -13.97 -21.90
C THR A 200 -10.23 -13.53 -20.66
N LYS A 201 -9.88 -14.06 -19.48
CA LYS A 201 -10.47 -13.65 -18.20
C LYS A 201 -10.05 -12.23 -17.83
N MET A 202 -8.78 -11.87 -18.06
CA MET A 202 -8.30 -10.50 -17.84
C MET A 202 -8.99 -9.49 -18.75
N MET A 203 -9.17 -9.84 -20.02
CA MET A 203 -9.88 -9.00 -20.99
C MET A 203 -11.35 -8.79 -20.60
N ASN A 204 -12.03 -9.82 -20.09
CA ASN A 204 -13.40 -9.71 -19.59
C ASN A 204 -13.49 -8.83 -18.33
N ALA A 205 -12.47 -8.91 -17.47
CA ALA A 205 -12.36 -8.10 -16.26
C ALA A 205 -11.84 -6.67 -16.52
N ALA A 206 -11.42 -6.34 -17.74
CA ALA A 206 -10.78 -5.05 -18.05
C ALA A 206 -11.68 -3.85 -17.71
N THR A 207 -13.01 -3.97 -17.87
CA THR A 207 -13.95 -2.91 -17.48
C THR A 207 -14.06 -2.71 -15.96
N GLU A 208 -13.69 -3.72 -15.19
CA GLU A 208 -13.57 -3.60 -13.73
C GLU A 208 -12.20 -3.04 -13.36
N ILE A 209 -11.14 -3.42 -14.06
CA ILE A 209 -9.77 -2.98 -13.78
C ILE A 209 -9.57 -1.49 -14.10
N PHE A 210 -10.09 -1.03 -15.24
CA PHE A 210 -10.00 0.38 -15.62
C PHE A 210 -11.09 1.21 -14.97
N THR A 211 -10.73 2.42 -14.57
CA THR A 211 -11.61 3.41 -13.94
C THR A 211 -11.34 4.78 -14.54
N GLY A 212 -12.21 5.76 -14.29
CA GLY A 212 -12.00 7.14 -14.76
C GLY A 212 -11.70 7.23 -16.27
N ASP A 213 -10.68 8.00 -16.62
CA ASP A 213 -10.30 8.28 -18.01
C ASP A 213 -9.80 7.01 -18.72
N ALA A 214 -9.05 6.15 -18.02
CA ALA A 214 -8.63 4.86 -18.55
C ALA A 214 -9.82 3.95 -18.92
N LEU A 215 -10.95 4.02 -18.22
CA LEU A 215 -12.13 3.25 -18.59
C LEU A 215 -12.80 3.80 -19.86
N HIS A 216 -12.84 5.12 -20.01
CA HIS A 216 -13.35 5.76 -21.23
C HIS A 216 -12.48 5.40 -22.44
N TRP A 217 -11.16 5.51 -22.28
CA TRP A 217 -10.18 5.04 -23.26
C TRP A 217 -10.36 3.57 -23.62
N PHE A 218 -10.47 2.69 -22.62
CA PHE A 218 -10.62 1.26 -22.87
C PHE A 218 -11.88 0.98 -23.70
N ARG A 219 -12.99 1.64 -23.38
CA ARG A 219 -14.25 1.51 -24.13
C ARG A 219 -14.13 1.96 -25.58
N SER A 220 -13.28 2.95 -25.90
CA SER A 220 -13.04 3.38 -27.29
C SER A 220 -12.14 2.43 -28.08
N VAL A 221 -11.17 1.79 -27.41
CA VAL A 221 -10.22 0.90 -28.10
C VAL A 221 -10.67 -0.57 -28.10
N LYS A 222 -11.58 -0.99 -27.22
CA LYS A 222 -12.00 -2.39 -27.00
C LYS A 222 -12.36 -3.15 -28.27
N SER A 223 -13.02 -2.51 -29.24
CA SER A 223 -13.41 -3.15 -30.52
C SER A 223 -12.23 -3.42 -31.45
N HIS A 224 -11.09 -2.77 -31.23
CA HIS A 224 -9.91 -2.83 -32.08
C HIS A 224 -8.82 -3.74 -31.51
N VAL A 225 -8.96 -4.20 -30.26
CA VAL A 225 -7.95 -4.98 -29.54
C VAL A 225 -8.34 -6.46 -29.51
N ASN A 226 -7.47 -7.32 -30.03
CA ASN A 226 -7.73 -8.75 -30.21
C ASN A 226 -7.03 -9.63 -29.17
N SER A 227 -6.06 -9.08 -28.45
CA SER A 227 -5.30 -9.82 -27.44
C SER A 227 -5.01 -8.96 -26.21
N TRP A 228 -4.73 -9.62 -25.09
CA TRP A 228 -4.33 -8.93 -23.86
C TRP A 228 -3.00 -8.21 -24.01
N ASP A 229 -2.03 -8.81 -24.71
CA ASP A 229 -0.73 -8.17 -24.94
C ASP A 229 -0.85 -6.91 -25.79
N GLU A 230 -1.68 -6.93 -26.84
CA GLU A 230 -2.00 -5.75 -27.65
C GLU A 230 -2.63 -4.64 -26.81
N LEU A 231 -3.53 -4.99 -25.88
CA LEU A 231 -4.10 -4.03 -24.95
C LEU A 231 -3.02 -3.36 -24.09
N LEU A 232 -2.07 -4.14 -23.56
CA LEU A 232 -1.00 -3.62 -22.71
C LEU A 232 -0.02 -2.73 -23.49
N VAL A 233 0.20 -3.01 -24.77
CA VAL A 233 1.00 -2.15 -25.66
C VAL A 233 0.29 -0.81 -25.85
N LEU A 234 -0.97 -0.82 -26.29
CA LEU A 234 -1.75 0.41 -26.48
C LEU A 234 -1.92 1.20 -25.18
N LEU A 235 -2.10 0.50 -24.05
CA LEU A 235 -2.18 1.15 -22.74
C LEU A 235 -0.90 1.91 -22.41
N LYS A 236 0.28 1.36 -22.74
CA LYS A 236 1.55 2.08 -22.60
C LYS A 236 1.61 3.24 -23.58
N ASP A 237 1.29 3.03 -24.85
CA ASP A 237 1.41 4.09 -25.85
C ASP A 237 0.57 5.34 -25.50
N ASP A 238 -0.63 5.15 -24.96
CA ASP A 238 -1.56 6.25 -24.67
C ASP A 238 -1.40 6.88 -23.27
N PHE A 239 -0.84 6.15 -22.29
CA PHE A 239 -0.71 6.65 -20.90
C PHE A 239 0.73 6.72 -20.37
N ASP A 240 1.72 6.28 -21.13
CA ASP A 240 3.11 6.45 -20.74
C ASP A 240 3.58 7.88 -21.00
N ILE A 241 4.64 8.28 -20.30
CA ILE A 241 5.24 9.60 -20.49
C ILE A 241 6.25 9.48 -21.63
N VAL A 242 6.21 10.42 -22.57
CA VAL A 242 7.06 10.42 -23.78
C VAL A 242 8.56 10.25 -23.46
N ASP A 243 9.04 10.85 -22.36
CA ASP A 243 10.43 10.81 -21.92
C ASP A 243 10.67 9.86 -20.74
N TYR A 244 9.79 8.87 -20.51
CA TYR A 244 9.87 7.97 -19.35
C TYR A 244 11.23 7.29 -19.21
N ASP A 245 11.73 6.64 -20.27
CA ASP A 245 13.02 5.92 -20.21
C ASP A 245 14.18 6.88 -19.94
N TYR A 246 14.13 8.11 -20.44
CA TYR A 246 15.13 9.14 -20.15
C TYR A 246 15.11 9.51 -18.65
N ARG A 247 13.92 9.76 -18.09
CA ARG A 247 13.75 10.04 -16.66
C ARG A 247 14.19 8.87 -15.78
N MET A 248 13.78 7.65 -16.12
CA MET A 248 14.13 6.43 -15.40
C MET A 248 15.64 6.20 -15.43
N LEU A 249 16.31 6.38 -16.57
CA LEU A 249 17.77 6.29 -16.66
C LEU A 249 18.48 7.34 -15.81
N SER A 250 17.94 8.56 -15.75
CA SER A 250 18.45 9.60 -14.86
C SER A 250 18.31 9.20 -13.39
N GLU A 251 17.15 8.68 -12.99
CA GLU A 251 16.89 8.20 -11.63
C GLU A 251 17.83 7.04 -11.26
N ILE A 252 17.99 6.06 -12.15
CA ILE A 252 18.92 4.92 -12.00
C ILE A 252 20.35 5.41 -11.76
N ARG A 253 20.82 6.37 -12.58
CA ARG A 253 22.19 6.91 -12.45
C ARG A 253 22.40 7.72 -11.18
N ASN A 254 21.35 8.36 -10.66
CA ASN A 254 21.43 9.18 -9.45
C ASN A 254 21.14 8.38 -8.16
N ARG A 255 20.69 7.14 -8.27
CA ARG A 255 20.37 6.30 -7.11
C ARG A 255 21.65 5.76 -6.47
N SER A 256 22.06 6.37 -5.37
CA SER A 256 23.16 5.92 -4.51
C SER A 256 22.65 5.03 -3.37
N GLN A 257 23.45 4.04 -2.94
CA GLN A 257 23.10 3.18 -1.81
C GLN A 257 23.05 3.99 -0.49
N GLY A 258 21.94 3.88 0.26
CA GLY A 258 21.75 4.62 1.52
C GLY A 258 22.65 4.13 2.66
N ASN A 259 22.96 5.00 3.62
CA ASN A 259 23.91 4.69 4.72
C ASN A 259 23.53 3.47 5.57
N ALA A 260 22.25 3.21 5.78
CA ALA A 260 21.73 2.06 6.51
C ALA A 260 21.11 0.99 5.58
N GLU A 261 21.27 1.14 4.26
CA GLU A 261 20.68 0.25 3.27
C GLU A 261 21.57 -0.98 3.06
N ASN A 262 20.98 -2.16 3.26
CA ASN A 262 21.65 -3.43 3.00
C ASN A 262 21.89 -3.61 1.49
N ILE A 263 23.05 -4.18 1.11
CA ILE A 263 23.40 -4.37 -0.31
C ILE A 263 22.37 -5.20 -1.07
N THR A 264 21.79 -6.23 -0.44
CA THR A 264 20.78 -7.09 -1.07
C THR A 264 19.53 -6.29 -1.43
N ILE A 265 19.11 -5.38 -0.55
CA ILE A 265 17.94 -4.52 -0.76
C ILE A 265 18.24 -3.47 -1.85
N TYR A 266 19.40 -2.82 -1.78
CA TYR A 266 19.83 -1.87 -2.81
C TYR A 266 19.85 -2.50 -4.20
N LEU A 267 20.50 -3.65 -4.36
CA LEU A 267 20.57 -4.36 -5.65
C LEU A 267 19.20 -4.84 -6.14
N ALA A 268 18.29 -5.22 -5.24
CA ALA A 268 16.93 -5.60 -5.61
C ALA A 268 16.12 -4.40 -6.14
N ILE A 269 16.27 -3.23 -5.51
CA ILE A 269 15.66 -1.97 -5.98
C ILE A 269 16.22 -1.61 -7.36
N MET A 270 17.55 -1.63 -7.52
CA MET A 270 18.21 -1.33 -8.79
C MET A 270 17.72 -2.26 -9.92
N GLU A 271 17.62 -3.57 -9.67
CA GLU A 271 17.08 -4.52 -10.66
C GLU A 271 15.61 -4.22 -11.01
N GLY A 272 14.82 -3.81 -10.03
CA GLY A 272 13.45 -3.32 -10.24
C GLY A 272 13.39 -2.06 -11.12
N MET A 273 14.37 -1.16 -11.01
CA MET A 273 14.44 0.02 -11.88
C MET A 273 14.89 -0.34 -13.30
N PHE A 274 15.92 -1.18 -13.45
CA PHE A 274 16.41 -1.63 -14.76
C PHE A 274 15.32 -2.37 -15.55
N SER A 275 14.53 -3.21 -14.89
CA SER A 275 13.47 -4.00 -15.55
C SER A 275 12.31 -3.15 -16.09
N ARG A 276 12.19 -1.87 -15.67
CA ARG A 276 11.15 -0.94 -16.12
C ARG A 276 11.53 -0.18 -17.40
N LEU A 277 12.78 -0.24 -17.83
CA LEU A 277 13.24 0.35 -19.09
C LEU A 277 12.64 -0.41 -20.27
N SER A 278 12.28 0.29 -21.35
CA SER A 278 11.74 -0.38 -22.55
C SER A 278 12.78 -1.27 -23.22
N LYS A 279 14.05 -0.85 -23.18
CA LYS A 279 15.18 -1.62 -23.66
C LYS A 279 15.98 -2.17 -22.47
N PRO A 280 16.24 -3.48 -22.41
CA PRO A 280 17.08 -4.05 -21.36
C PRO A 280 18.49 -3.47 -21.44
N MET A 281 19.01 -3.06 -20.29
CA MET A 281 20.39 -2.60 -20.13
C MET A 281 21.35 -3.79 -20.09
N SER A 282 22.55 -3.62 -20.66
CA SER A 282 23.58 -4.66 -20.61
C SER A 282 24.07 -4.87 -19.17
N GLU A 283 24.46 -6.10 -18.82
CA GLU A 283 24.98 -6.39 -17.48
C GLU A 283 26.23 -5.56 -17.15
N VAL A 284 27.05 -5.23 -18.16
CA VAL A 284 28.24 -4.39 -18.00
C VAL A 284 27.85 -2.98 -17.60
N ASP A 285 26.88 -2.37 -18.30
CA ASP A 285 26.41 -1.01 -17.99
C ASP A 285 25.71 -0.96 -16.63
N LYS A 286 24.89 -1.98 -16.30
CA LYS A 286 24.27 -2.08 -14.98
C LYS A 286 25.34 -2.10 -13.88
N LEU A 287 26.37 -2.92 -14.07
CA LEU A 287 27.44 -3.07 -13.09
C LEU A 287 28.24 -1.77 -12.92
N ASP A 288 28.56 -1.08 -14.02
CA ASP A 288 29.27 0.21 -13.98
C ASP A 288 28.50 1.24 -13.14
N ILE A 289 27.19 1.39 -13.40
CA ILE A 289 26.33 2.30 -12.61
C ILE A 289 26.29 1.89 -11.14
N ILE A 290 26.10 0.60 -10.86
CA ILE A 290 26.00 0.09 -9.49
C ILE A 290 27.31 0.32 -8.73
N LEU A 291 28.46 0.02 -9.33
CA LEU A 291 29.78 0.18 -8.71
C LEU A 291 30.09 1.65 -8.43
N HIS A 292 29.66 2.56 -9.29
CA HIS A 292 29.81 4.01 -9.05
C HIS A 292 28.99 4.50 -7.85
N ASN A 293 27.84 3.87 -7.60
CA ASN A 293 26.83 4.34 -6.64
C ASN A 293 26.74 3.52 -5.34
N ILE A 294 27.54 2.45 -5.23
CA ILE A 294 27.63 1.64 -4.01
C ILE A 294 28.34 2.40 -2.89
N ARG A 295 28.10 2.02 -1.63
CA ARG A 295 28.75 2.70 -0.50
C ARG A 295 30.27 2.54 -0.54
N PRO A 296 31.05 3.58 -0.16
CA PRO A 296 32.51 3.50 -0.10
C PRO A 296 33.07 2.41 0.83
N CYS A 297 32.29 1.93 1.81
CA CYS A 297 32.73 0.89 2.74
C CYS A 297 33.10 -0.45 2.05
N TYR A 298 32.59 -0.72 0.85
CA TYR A 298 32.95 -1.91 0.09
C TYR A 298 34.25 -1.75 -0.71
N ALA A 299 34.82 -0.54 -0.82
CA ALA A 299 35.93 -0.22 -1.73
C ALA A 299 37.13 -1.19 -1.58
N ASN A 300 37.52 -1.53 -0.34
CA ASN A 300 38.66 -2.43 -0.08
C ASN A 300 38.45 -3.83 -0.67
N ILE A 301 37.24 -4.37 -0.59
CA ILE A 301 36.95 -5.73 -1.07
C ILE A 301 36.76 -5.75 -2.58
N LEU A 302 36.16 -4.69 -3.12
CA LEU A 302 36.04 -4.50 -4.56
C LEU A 302 37.43 -4.37 -5.20
N ALA A 303 38.36 -3.62 -4.58
CA ALA A 303 39.73 -3.50 -5.05
C ALA A 303 40.51 -4.83 -5.02
N THR A 304 40.15 -5.74 -4.11
CA THR A 304 40.78 -7.08 -3.99
C THR A 304 40.17 -8.10 -4.96
N SER A 305 39.09 -7.74 -5.66
CA SER A 305 38.32 -8.65 -6.53
C SER A 305 38.25 -8.10 -7.95
N PRO A 306 39.28 -8.32 -8.80
CA PRO A 306 39.40 -7.69 -10.11
C PRO A 306 38.38 -8.18 -11.16
N ASP A 307 37.73 -9.33 -10.94
CA ASP A 307 36.90 -10.00 -11.96
C ASP A 307 35.39 -9.99 -11.63
N ILE A 308 34.86 -8.83 -11.23
CA ILE A 308 33.41 -8.70 -11.04
C ILE A 308 32.75 -8.55 -12.42
N THR A 309 32.17 -9.63 -12.93
CA THR A 309 31.55 -9.69 -14.27
C THR A 309 30.02 -9.70 -14.24
N SER A 310 29.41 -9.76 -13.05
CA SER A 310 27.96 -9.79 -12.90
C SER A 310 27.49 -9.15 -11.59
N VAL A 311 26.26 -8.64 -11.61
CA VAL A 311 25.60 -8.09 -10.41
C VAL A 311 25.45 -9.18 -9.32
N ASN A 312 25.28 -10.44 -9.71
CA ASN A 312 25.16 -11.53 -8.75
C ASN A 312 26.49 -11.88 -8.06
N HIS A 313 27.62 -11.78 -8.78
CA HIS A 313 28.94 -11.93 -8.18
C HIS A 313 29.19 -10.81 -7.15
N LEU A 314 28.91 -9.56 -7.53
CA LEU A 314 28.97 -8.40 -6.63
C LEU A 314 28.12 -8.59 -5.37
N ARG A 315 26.87 -9.04 -5.53
CA ARG A 315 25.93 -9.32 -4.43
C ARG A 315 26.54 -10.28 -3.41
N THR A 316 27.12 -11.38 -3.89
CA THR A 316 27.67 -12.42 -3.01
C THR A 316 28.85 -11.90 -2.20
N LEU A 317 29.77 -11.19 -2.85
CA LEU A 317 30.95 -10.61 -2.24
C LEU A 317 30.57 -9.59 -1.15
N CYS A 318 29.71 -8.62 -1.47
CA CYS A 318 29.31 -7.57 -0.53
C CYS A 318 28.48 -8.13 0.63
N ARG A 319 27.61 -9.11 0.37
CA ARG A 319 26.82 -9.77 1.43
C ARG A 319 27.72 -10.54 2.40
N ASN A 320 28.79 -11.15 1.92
CA ASN A 320 29.74 -11.85 2.79
C ASN A 320 30.49 -10.86 3.69
N PHE A 321 30.85 -9.69 3.17
CA PHE A 321 31.44 -8.62 3.99
C PHE A 321 30.52 -8.11 5.10
N GLU A 322 29.25 -7.85 4.79
CA GLU A 322 28.25 -7.41 5.77
C GLU A 322 27.96 -8.46 6.85
N ARG A 323 28.31 -9.74 6.63
CA ARG A 323 28.16 -10.79 7.65
C ARG A 323 29.34 -10.85 8.62
N VAL A 324 30.50 -10.34 8.20
CA VAL A 324 31.76 -10.39 8.96
C VAL A 324 31.99 -9.08 9.72
N THR A 325 31.29 -8.01 9.34
CA THR A 325 31.39 -6.65 9.91
C THR A 325 30.13 -6.30 10.67
#